data_AF-A0AAE9UL54-F1
#
_entry.id   AF-A0AAE9UL54-F1
#
_cell.length_a   1.000
_cell.length_b   1.000
_cell.length_c   1.000
_cell.angle_alpha   90.00
_cell.angle_beta   90.00
_cell.angle_gamma   90.00
#
_symmetry.space_group_name_H-M   'P 1'
#
loop_
_entity.id
_entity.type
_entity.pdbx_description
1 polymer ?
#
loop_
_entity_poly.entity_id
_entity_poly.type
_entity_poly.pdbx_seq_one_letter_code
_entity_poly.pdbx_strand_id
1 'polypeptide(L)'
;MIIEFLQFLSFIFLDIIEIMLLLALFSRVSTISVPLKRIFYLALGIITVEAIFLTFYTDNLSIDVVSVGRLIFFLGIAFYYGKSRTNLLLPFYALFTFIAPNLFLRFIALFVIPLLNLTPDKAAANYFLVYGLVYVGIFLTYAMIKLLRYNFNHWKTKLQSLGYRCLLVVTTLSMLTYYSLLDISYIGVTSQTLKQWIVLGYLFLLFVLVTILDRWAKRTVTKNALF
;
A
#
# COMPACT_ATOMS: atom_id res chain seq x y z
N MET A 1 -31.96 -14.43 3.57
CA MET A 1 -31.39 -15.17 2.40
C MET A 1 -31.07 -14.28 1.20
N ILE A 2 -32.04 -13.74 0.43
CA ILE A 2 -31.73 -12.92 -0.77
C ILE A 2 -30.99 -11.61 -0.42
N ILE A 3 -31.42 -10.91 0.63
CA ILE A 3 -30.80 -9.64 1.06
C ILE A 3 -29.35 -9.86 1.55
N GLU A 4 -29.13 -10.89 2.38
CA GLU A 4 -27.79 -11.27 2.86
C GLU A 4 -26.88 -11.70 1.71
N PHE A 5 -27.41 -12.43 0.73
CA PHE A 5 -26.67 -12.82 -0.47
C PHE A 5 -26.27 -11.60 -1.32
N LEU A 6 -27.16 -10.62 -1.49
CA LEU A 6 -26.86 -9.38 -2.20
C LEU A 6 -25.82 -8.52 -1.45
N GLN A 7 -25.88 -8.49 -0.11
CA GLN A 7 -24.88 -7.82 0.72
C GLN A 7 -23.51 -8.48 0.58
N PHE A 8 -23.44 -9.80 0.66
CA PHE A 8 -22.22 -10.57 0.43
C PHE A 8 -21.62 -10.31 -0.96
N LEU A 9 -22.44 -10.35 -2.01
CA LEU A 9 -22.00 -10.06 -3.38
C LEU A 9 -21.48 -8.62 -3.52
N SER A 10 -22.12 -7.66 -2.84
CA SER A 10 -21.69 -6.26 -2.83
C SER A 10 -20.32 -6.10 -2.15
N PHE A 11 -20.04 -6.85 -1.08
CA PHE A 11 -18.73 -6.84 -0.43
C PHE A 11 -17.63 -7.40 -1.33
N ILE A 12 -17.88 -8.55 -1.98
CA ILE A 12 -16.93 -9.10 -2.95
C ILE A 12 -16.64 -8.09 -4.06
N PHE A 13 -17.68 -7.41 -4.56
CA PHE A 13 -17.52 -6.43 -5.62
C PHE A 13 -16.67 -5.23 -5.20
N LEU A 14 -16.89 -4.68 -4.00
CA LEU A 14 -16.10 -3.57 -3.45
C LEU A 14 -14.64 -3.99 -3.21
N ASP A 15 -14.40 -5.22 -2.78
CA ASP A 15 -13.07 -5.76 -2.56
C ASP A 15 -12.32 -6.00 -3.87
N ILE A 16 -13.01 -6.49 -4.91
CA ILE A 16 -12.47 -6.58 -6.27
C ILE A 16 -12.01 -5.19 -6.73
N ILE A 17 -12.85 -4.15 -6.55
CA ILE A 17 -12.49 -2.79 -6.94
C ILE A 17 -11.25 -2.31 -6.18
N GLU A 18 -11.19 -2.53 -4.87
CA GLU A 18 -10.04 -2.16 -4.05
C GLU A 18 -8.75 -2.76 -4.61
N ILE A 19 -8.73 -4.08 -4.81
CA ILE A 19 -7.55 -4.80 -5.25
C ILE A 19 -7.18 -4.41 -6.68
N MET A 20 -8.16 -4.19 -7.55
CA MET A 20 -7.91 -3.67 -8.90
C MET A 20 -7.26 -2.28 -8.87
N LEU A 21 -7.72 -1.39 -7.98
CA LEU A 21 -7.13 -0.06 -7.80
C LEU A 21 -5.70 -0.14 -7.25
N LEU A 22 -5.44 -1.01 -6.28
CA LEU A 22 -4.10 -1.26 -5.76
C LEU A 22 -3.17 -1.87 -6.83
N LEU A 23 -3.66 -2.79 -7.65
CA LEU A 23 -2.90 -3.37 -8.77
C LEU A 23 -2.63 -2.33 -9.87
N ALA A 24 -3.57 -1.42 -10.12
CA ALA A 24 -3.36 -0.29 -11.03
C ALA A 24 -2.29 0.68 -10.48
N LEU A 25 -2.35 0.99 -9.18
CA LEU A 25 -1.32 1.76 -8.50
C LEU A 25 0.05 1.06 -8.55
N PHE A 26 0.08 -0.25 -8.32
CA PHE A 26 1.27 -1.09 -8.44
C PHE A 26 1.86 -0.98 -9.84
N SER A 27 1.05 -1.16 -10.88
CA SER A 27 1.48 -1.07 -12.27
C SER A 27 2.06 0.32 -12.59
N ARG A 28 1.47 1.37 -12.02
CA ARG A 28 1.95 2.75 -12.17
C ARG A 28 3.29 2.99 -11.46
N VAL A 29 3.43 2.54 -10.21
CA VAL A 29 4.64 2.73 -9.37
C VAL A 29 5.79 1.87 -9.91
N SER A 30 5.52 0.59 -10.12
CA SER A 30 6.52 -0.38 -10.57
C SER A 30 6.84 -0.27 -12.06
N THR A 31 6.00 0.43 -12.85
CA THR A 31 6.05 0.48 -14.32
C THR A 31 6.04 -0.87 -15.02
N ILE A 32 5.63 -1.91 -14.28
CA ILE A 32 5.32 -3.23 -14.82
C ILE A 32 3.92 -3.11 -15.40
N SER A 33 3.82 -3.17 -16.73
CA SER A 33 2.53 -3.17 -17.42
C SER A 33 1.80 -4.47 -17.09
N VAL A 34 0.77 -4.38 -16.24
CA VAL A 34 -0.16 -5.48 -16.01
C VAL A 34 -1.45 -5.13 -16.77
N PRO A 35 -1.81 -5.85 -17.85
CA PRO A 35 -3.01 -5.54 -18.60
C PRO A 35 -4.24 -5.72 -17.72
N LEU A 36 -5.28 -4.91 -17.95
CA LEU A 36 -6.53 -4.90 -17.17
C LEU A 36 -7.12 -6.31 -16.98
N LYS A 37 -7.10 -7.14 -18.03
CA LYS A 37 -7.56 -8.54 -17.98
C LYS A 37 -6.80 -9.36 -16.92
N ARG A 38 -5.48 -9.17 -16.79
CA ARG A 38 -4.68 -9.83 -15.74
C ARG A 38 -4.91 -9.22 -14.37
N ILE A 39 -5.08 -7.91 -14.28
CA ILE A 39 -5.46 -7.24 -13.03
C ILE A 39 -6.75 -7.86 -12.47
N PHE A 40 -7.76 -8.04 -13.32
CA PHE A 40 -9.02 -8.66 -12.95
C PHE A 40 -8.85 -10.11 -12.44
N TYR A 41 -8.10 -10.97 -13.16
CA TYR A 41 -7.86 -12.34 -12.70
C TYR A 41 -7.02 -12.42 -11.43
N LEU A 42 -6.03 -11.54 -11.28
CA LEU A 42 -5.23 -11.45 -10.06
C LEU A 42 -6.10 -11.05 -8.87
N ALA A 43 -7.00 -10.06 -9.05
CA ALA A 43 -7.96 -9.66 -8.02
C ALA A 43 -8.89 -10.81 -7.63
N LEU A 44 -9.45 -11.52 -8.61
CA LEU A 44 -10.29 -12.70 -8.35
C LEU A 44 -9.50 -13.79 -7.60
N GLY A 45 -8.25 -14.02 -7.99
CA GLY A 45 -7.38 -15.02 -7.40
C GLY A 45 -7.09 -14.76 -5.93
N ILE A 46 -6.69 -13.54 -5.57
CA ILE A 46 -6.43 -13.21 -4.16
C ILE A 46 -7.71 -13.25 -3.32
N ILE A 47 -8.84 -12.76 -3.81
CA ILE A 47 -10.11 -12.80 -3.06
C ILE A 47 -10.54 -14.24 -2.80
N THR A 48 -10.34 -15.12 -3.78
CA THR A 48 -10.63 -16.55 -3.59
C THR A 48 -9.73 -17.14 -2.50
N VAL A 49 -8.44 -16.81 -2.49
CA VAL A 49 -7.51 -17.23 -1.44
C VAL A 49 -7.91 -16.67 -0.08
N GLU A 50 -8.24 -15.39 0.00
CA GLU A 50 -8.68 -14.72 1.24
C GLU A 50 -9.97 -15.35 1.78
N ALA A 51 -10.96 -15.62 0.92
CA ALA A 51 -12.20 -16.27 1.31
C ALA A 51 -11.96 -17.70 1.85
N ILE A 52 -11.08 -18.47 1.20
CA ILE A 52 -10.67 -19.79 1.69
C ILE A 52 -10.01 -19.64 3.06
N PHE A 53 -9.04 -18.74 3.21
CA PHE A 53 -8.34 -18.52 4.48
C PHE A 53 -9.28 -18.10 5.60
N LEU A 54 -10.22 -17.18 5.35
CA LEU A 54 -11.25 -16.77 6.31
C LEU A 54 -12.15 -17.93 6.74
N THR A 55 -12.42 -18.88 5.85
CA THR A 55 -13.24 -20.06 6.15
C THR A 55 -12.53 -21.02 7.12
N PHE A 56 -11.21 -21.11 7.04
CA PHE A 56 -10.38 -21.97 7.91
C PHE A 56 -9.71 -21.22 9.06
N TYR A 57 -9.96 -19.92 9.17
CA TYR A 57 -9.40 -19.07 10.20
C TYR A 57 -9.97 -19.47 11.56
N THR A 58 -9.09 -19.57 12.56
CA THR A 58 -9.49 -19.83 13.94
C THR A 58 -9.19 -18.59 14.78
N ASP A 59 -10.08 -18.26 15.72
CA ASP A 59 -10.01 -17.06 16.57
C ASP A 59 -8.73 -16.96 17.43
N ASN A 60 -7.88 -17.99 17.43
CA ASN A 60 -6.64 -18.05 18.19
C ASN A 60 -5.47 -17.28 17.56
N LEU A 61 -5.59 -16.82 16.32
CA LEU A 61 -4.60 -15.96 15.69
C LEU A 61 -4.94 -14.50 16.01
N SER A 62 -4.01 -13.79 16.65
CA SER A 62 -4.17 -12.35 16.89
C SER A 62 -3.86 -11.53 15.63
N ILE A 63 -3.18 -12.10 14.63
CA ILE A 63 -2.66 -11.40 13.45
C ILE A 63 -3.76 -11.26 12.39
N ASP A 64 -3.89 -10.07 11.79
CA ASP A 64 -4.72 -9.90 10.59
C ASP A 64 -4.07 -10.61 9.38
N VAL A 65 -4.44 -11.89 9.22
CA VAL A 65 -3.92 -12.78 8.18
C VAL A 65 -4.31 -12.29 6.78
N VAL A 66 -5.44 -11.60 6.62
CA VAL A 66 -5.86 -11.06 5.31
C VAL A 66 -4.88 -9.96 4.89
N SER A 67 -4.60 -9.01 5.77
CA SER A 67 -3.63 -7.94 5.47
C SER A 67 -2.22 -8.47 5.20
N VAL A 68 -1.76 -9.46 5.97
CA VAL A 68 -0.46 -10.12 5.73
C VAL A 68 -0.45 -10.88 4.40
N GLY A 69 -1.55 -11.58 4.08
CA GLY A 69 -1.74 -12.26 2.80
C GLY A 69 -1.66 -11.32 1.61
N ARG A 70 -2.33 -10.15 1.70
CA ARG A 70 -2.24 -9.09 0.68
C ARG A 70 -0.81 -8.60 0.48
N LEU A 71 -0.08 -8.34 1.57
CA LEU A 71 1.31 -7.89 1.48
C LEU A 71 2.19 -8.94 0.77
N ILE A 72 2.07 -10.22 1.14
CA ILE A 72 2.81 -11.32 0.51
C ILE A 72 2.42 -11.44 -0.96
N PHE A 73 1.15 -11.28 -1.31
CA PHE A 73 0.67 -11.33 -2.68
C PHE A 73 1.28 -10.23 -3.55
N PHE A 74 1.29 -8.96 -3.08
CA PHE A 74 1.91 -7.87 -3.83
C PHE A 74 3.42 -8.07 -4.01
N LEU A 75 4.11 -8.61 -3.00
CA LEU A 75 5.51 -9.04 -3.14
C LEU A 75 5.65 -10.13 -4.21
N GLY A 76 4.82 -11.17 -4.16
CA GLY A 76 4.80 -12.25 -5.14
C GLY A 76 4.60 -11.76 -6.57
N ILE A 77 3.64 -10.84 -6.79
CA ILE A 77 3.43 -10.19 -8.09
C ILE A 77 4.68 -9.43 -8.53
N ALA A 78 5.30 -8.67 -7.63
CA ALA A 78 6.49 -7.90 -7.94
C ALA A 78 7.65 -8.80 -8.38
N PHE A 79 7.88 -9.93 -7.70
CA PHE A 79 8.92 -10.89 -8.08
C PHE A 79 8.56 -11.67 -9.36
N TYR A 80 7.31 -12.07 -9.53
CA TYR A 80 6.86 -12.83 -10.70
C TYR A 80 6.96 -12.01 -12.00
N TYR A 81 6.41 -10.79 -12.01
CA TYR A 81 6.42 -9.93 -13.19
C TYR A 81 7.69 -9.07 -13.32
N GLY A 82 8.45 -8.92 -12.24
CA GLY A 82 9.66 -8.12 -12.18
C GLY A 82 10.95 -8.85 -12.53
N LYS A 83 10.89 -10.08 -13.06
CA LYS A 83 12.04 -11.00 -13.26
C LYS A 83 13.23 -10.41 -14.04
N SER A 84 13.01 -9.40 -14.89
CA SER A 84 14.07 -8.70 -15.65
C SER A 84 14.59 -7.43 -14.98
N ARG A 85 14.08 -7.07 -13.79
CA ARG A 85 14.44 -5.88 -13.04
C ARG A 85 15.31 -6.25 -11.84
N THR A 86 16.12 -5.30 -11.41
CA THR A 86 16.93 -5.41 -10.20
C THR A 86 16.09 -5.72 -8.96
N ASN A 87 16.41 -6.83 -8.29
CA ASN A 87 15.69 -7.38 -7.14
C ASN A 87 15.45 -6.38 -5.99
N LEU A 88 16.30 -5.37 -5.83
CA LEU A 88 16.17 -4.38 -4.74
C LEU A 88 14.99 -3.40 -4.89
N LEU A 89 14.53 -3.13 -6.11
CA LEU A 89 13.39 -2.21 -6.33
C LEU A 89 12.04 -2.91 -6.21
N LEU A 90 11.99 -4.22 -6.42
CA LEU A 90 10.77 -5.02 -6.37
C LEU A 90 10.07 -4.96 -5.00
N PRO A 91 10.75 -5.17 -3.85
CA PRO A 91 10.10 -5.05 -2.55
C PRO A 91 9.65 -3.63 -2.28
N PHE A 92 10.41 -2.60 -2.69
CA PHE A 92 9.99 -1.21 -2.57
C PHE A 92 8.67 -0.96 -3.32
N TYR A 93 8.54 -1.41 -4.57
CA TYR A 93 7.32 -1.18 -5.35
C TYR A 93 6.09 -1.87 -4.76
N ALA A 94 6.24 -3.11 -4.30
CA ALA A 94 5.16 -3.85 -3.64
C ALA A 94 4.74 -3.14 -2.36
N LEU A 95 5.69 -2.85 -1.47
CA LEU A 95 5.44 -2.25 -0.16
C LEU A 95 4.89 -0.84 -0.27
N PHE A 96 5.44 0.00 -1.15
CA PHE A 96 4.97 1.35 -1.33
C PHE A 96 3.51 1.39 -1.81
N THR A 97 3.14 0.48 -2.71
CA THR A 97 1.76 0.39 -3.22
C THR A 97 0.76 0.02 -2.13
N PHE A 98 1.17 -0.81 -1.16
CA PHE A 98 0.30 -1.26 -0.09
C PHE A 98 0.29 -0.29 1.11
N ILE A 99 1.46 0.21 1.50
CA ILE A 99 1.65 0.98 2.73
C ILE A 99 1.26 2.46 2.56
N ALA A 100 1.51 3.07 1.41
CA ALA A 100 1.16 4.49 1.23
C ALA A 100 -0.37 4.71 1.30
N PRO A 101 -1.23 3.91 0.62
CA PRO A 101 -2.68 4.02 0.79
C PRO A 101 -3.14 3.74 2.23
N ASN A 102 -2.59 2.71 2.89
CA ASN A 102 -2.89 2.38 4.28
C ASN A 102 -2.54 3.55 5.22
N LEU A 103 -1.40 4.20 4.99
CA LEU A 103 -0.97 5.36 5.77
C LEU A 103 -1.93 6.55 5.62
N PHE A 104 -2.40 6.84 4.40
CA PHE A 104 -3.44 7.85 4.19
C PHE A 104 -4.77 7.45 4.83
N LEU A 105 -5.18 6.19 4.71
CA LEU A 105 -6.39 5.68 5.35
C LEU A 105 -6.34 5.88 6.87
N ARG A 106 -5.23 5.53 7.52
CA ARG A 106 -5.04 5.72 8.96
C ARG A 106 -5.00 7.19 9.35
N PHE A 107 -4.37 8.03 8.53
CA PHE A 107 -4.40 9.47 8.74
C PHE A 107 -5.85 9.99 8.72
N ILE A 108 -6.65 9.58 7.74
CA ILE A 108 -8.06 9.96 7.66
C ILE A 108 -8.83 9.43 8.88
N ALA A 109 -8.65 8.16 9.24
CA ALA A 109 -9.34 7.54 10.37
C ALA A 109 -9.01 8.21 11.73
N LEU A 110 -7.74 8.61 11.94
CA LEU A 110 -7.29 9.14 13.23
C LEU A 110 -7.43 10.66 13.36
N PHE A 111 -7.49 11.39 12.25
CA PHE A 111 -7.50 12.86 12.25
C PHE A 111 -8.71 13.48 11.57
N VAL A 112 -9.26 12.86 10.51
CA VAL A 112 -10.37 13.44 9.73
C VAL A 112 -11.72 12.95 10.24
N ILE A 113 -11.87 11.65 10.51
CA ILE A 113 -13.13 11.07 11.00
C ILE A 113 -13.59 11.69 12.34
N PRO A 114 -12.70 11.92 13.33
CA PRO A 114 -13.10 12.62 14.55
C PRO A 114 -13.60 14.05 14.30
N LEU A 115 -13.08 14.76 13.29
CA LEU A 115 -13.55 16.11 12.92
C LEU A 115 -14.96 16.10 12.32
N LEU A 116 -15.41 14.96 11.80
CA LEU A 116 -16.76 14.77 11.28
C LEU A 116 -17.76 14.34 12.38
N ASN A 117 -17.35 14.33 13.66
CA ASN A 117 -18.14 13.85 14.79
C ASN A 117 -18.65 12.40 14.64
N LEU A 118 -17.93 11.59 13.86
CA LEU A 118 -18.20 10.16 13.70
C LEU A 118 -17.31 9.37 14.67
N THR A 119 -17.90 8.51 15.49
CA THR A 119 -17.12 7.56 16.29
C THR A 119 -16.56 6.44 15.39
N PRO A 120 -15.38 5.88 15.69
CA PRO A 120 -14.79 4.79 14.92
C PRO A 120 -15.75 3.60 14.72
N ASP A 121 -16.54 3.27 15.75
CA ASP A 121 -17.50 2.16 15.70
C ASP A 121 -18.64 2.42 14.71
N LYS A 122 -19.13 3.67 14.66
CA LYS A 122 -20.17 4.07 13.69
C LYS A 122 -19.63 4.12 12.27
N ALA A 123 -18.36 4.52 12.10
CA ALA A 123 -17.70 4.50 10.81
C ALA A 123 -17.46 3.06 10.34
N ALA A 124 -16.99 2.17 11.22
CA ALA A 124 -16.75 0.75 10.94
C ALA A 124 -18.03 -0.02 10.62
N ALA A 125 -19.16 0.35 11.24
CA ALA A 125 -20.46 -0.25 10.95
C ALA A 125 -21.01 0.09 9.55
N ASN A 126 -20.49 1.14 8.90
CA ASN A 126 -20.90 1.52 7.55
C ASN A 126 -19.84 1.09 6.53
N TYR A 127 -20.03 -0.10 5.98
CA TYR A 127 -19.11 -0.67 4.99
C TYR A 127 -18.88 0.22 3.76
N PHE A 128 -19.91 0.94 3.28
CA PHE A 128 -19.74 1.85 2.15
C PHE A 128 -18.80 3.00 2.51
N LEU A 129 -18.92 3.51 3.74
CA LEU A 129 -18.00 4.52 4.26
C LEU A 129 -16.59 3.94 4.39
N VAL A 130 -16.42 2.74 4.97
CA VAL A 130 -15.11 2.08 5.09
C VAL A 130 -14.41 1.95 3.74
N TYR A 131 -15.05 1.32 2.74
CA TYR A 131 -14.49 1.18 1.40
C TYR A 131 -14.27 2.54 0.72
N GLY A 132 -15.18 3.50 0.94
CA GLY A 132 -15.01 4.88 0.47
C GLY A 132 -13.71 5.52 0.99
N LEU A 133 -13.41 5.37 2.29
CA LEU A 133 -12.17 5.88 2.87
C LEU A 133 -10.93 5.17 2.33
N VAL A 134 -11.01 3.85 2.10
CA VAL A 134 -9.92 3.07 1.48
C VAL A 134 -9.63 3.62 0.09
N TYR A 135 -10.66 3.84 -0.73
CA TYR A 135 -10.51 4.40 -2.08
C TYR A 135 -9.94 5.82 -2.05
N VAL A 136 -10.34 6.65 -1.08
CA VAL A 136 -9.73 7.97 -0.86
C VAL A 136 -8.24 7.83 -0.54
N GLY A 137 -7.83 6.88 0.30
CA GLY A 137 -6.41 6.62 0.59
C GLY A 137 -5.60 6.24 -0.65
N ILE A 138 -6.14 5.39 -1.51
CA ILE A 138 -5.52 5.02 -2.79
C ILE A 138 -5.42 6.25 -3.72
N PHE A 139 -6.50 7.02 -3.81
CA PHE A 139 -6.55 8.22 -4.64
C PHE A 139 -5.56 9.30 -4.18
N LEU A 140 -5.45 9.53 -2.87
CA LEU A 140 -4.47 10.46 -2.30
C LEU A 140 -3.03 10.02 -2.61
N THR A 141 -2.76 8.72 -2.57
CA THR A 141 -1.47 8.17 -2.98
C THR A 141 -1.18 8.49 -4.45
N TYR A 142 -2.16 8.28 -5.33
CA TYR A 142 -2.03 8.61 -6.75
C TYR A 142 -1.81 10.11 -6.98
N ALA A 143 -2.61 10.95 -6.30
CA ALA A 143 -2.52 12.40 -6.37
C ALA A 143 -1.14 12.89 -5.90
N MET A 144 -0.62 12.32 -4.80
CA MET A 144 0.71 12.63 -4.29
C MET A 144 1.81 12.29 -5.29
N ILE A 145 1.80 11.08 -5.88
CA ILE A 145 2.77 10.68 -6.93
C ILE A 145 2.76 11.68 -8.09
N LYS A 146 1.56 12.11 -8.52
CA LYS A 146 1.38 13.07 -9.60
C LYS A 146 1.86 14.47 -9.23
N LEU A 147 1.49 14.97 -8.05
CA LEU A 147 1.82 16.30 -7.55
C LEU A 147 3.33 16.48 -7.34
N LEU A 148 3.99 15.48 -6.75
CA LEU A 148 5.43 15.47 -6.53
C LEU A 148 6.23 15.02 -7.77
N ARG A 149 5.53 14.70 -8.87
CA ARG A 149 6.10 14.26 -10.15
C ARG A 149 7.09 13.11 -9.98
N TYR A 150 6.78 12.16 -9.10
CA TYR A 150 7.66 11.01 -8.88
C TYR A 150 7.75 10.16 -10.14
N ASN A 151 9.00 9.82 -10.52
CA ASN A 151 9.24 8.98 -11.68
C ASN A 151 10.17 7.82 -11.32
N PHE A 152 9.53 6.76 -10.82
CA PHE A 152 10.17 5.52 -10.41
C PHE A 152 10.91 4.79 -11.56
N ASN A 153 10.69 5.15 -12.83
CA ASN A 153 11.48 4.58 -13.93
C ASN A 153 12.97 4.94 -13.84
N HIS A 154 13.27 6.18 -13.45
CA HIS A 154 14.65 6.68 -13.37
C HIS A 154 15.43 6.11 -12.18
N TRP A 155 14.75 5.41 -11.27
CA TRP A 155 15.38 4.84 -10.08
C TRP A 155 16.31 3.67 -10.44
N LYS A 156 16.05 2.99 -11.56
CA LYS A 156 16.87 1.88 -12.05
C LYS A 156 18.30 2.30 -12.39
N THR A 157 18.46 3.48 -12.99
CA THR A 157 19.77 3.95 -13.48
C THR A 157 20.73 4.31 -12.35
N LYS A 158 20.27 4.37 -11.09
CA LYS A 158 21.07 4.73 -9.92
C LYS A 158 21.37 3.62 -8.93
N LEU A 159 20.97 2.40 -9.25
CA LEU A 159 21.28 1.25 -8.41
C LEU A 159 22.77 0.90 -8.35
N GLN A 160 23.62 1.45 -9.23
CA GLN A 160 25.07 1.30 -9.08
C GLN A 160 25.64 2.12 -7.91
N SER A 161 24.96 3.18 -7.46
CA SER A 161 25.41 3.97 -6.32
C SER A 161 25.11 3.26 -5.00
N LEU A 162 26.16 3.02 -4.20
CA LEU A 162 26.04 2.39 -2.89
C LEU A 162 25.15 3.19 -1.93
N GLY A 163 25.30 4.53 -1.90
CA GLY A 163 24.45 5.40 -1.08
C GLY A 163 22.97 5.32 -1.47
N TYR A 164 22.68 5.17 -2.77
CA TYR A 164 21.29 5.09 -3.25
C TYR A 164 20.66 3.77 -2.85
N ARG A 165 21.41 2.67 -3.01
CA ARG A 165 20.99 1.34 -2.56
C ARG A 165 20.73 1.32 -1.05
N CYS A 166 21.62 1.90 -0.27
CA CYS A 166 21.46 1.99 1.19
C CYS A 166 20.17 2.74 1.55
N LEU A 167 19.96 3.92 0.97
CA LEU A 167 18.75 4.71 1.22
C LEU A 167 17.48 3.98 0.78
N LEU A 168 17.51 3.27 -0.36
CA LEU A 168 16.39 2.46 -0.83
C LEU A 168 16.06 1.32 0.15
N VAL A 169 17.08 0.62 0.66
CA VAL A 169 16.91 -0.44 1.66
C VAL A 169 16.34 0.14 2.95
N VAL A 170 16.88 1.26 3.44
CA VAL A 170 16.36 1.95 4.64
C VAL A 170 14.90 2.35 4.45
N THR A 171 14.55 2.90 3.30
CA THR A 171 13.15 3.29 2.99
C THR A 171 12.24 2.06 2.97
N THR A 172 12.69 0.97 2.35
CA THR A 172 11.95 -0.29 2.26
C THR A 172 11.75 -0.94 3.64
N LEU A 173 12.79 -0.97 4.47
CA LEU A 173 12.72 -1.47 5.83
C LEU A 173 11.82 -0.59 6.71
N SER A 174 11.88 0.74 6.56
CA SER A 174 11.01 1.64 7.32
C SER A 174 9.53 1.37 7.05
N MET A 175 9.17 1.00 5.83
CA MET A 175 7.81 0.60 5.44
C MET A 175 7.39 -0.67 6.17
N LEU A 176 8.25 -1.69 6.20
CA LEU A 176 8.00 -2.91 6.98
C LEU A 176 7.86 -2.62 8.47
N THR A 177 8.72 -1.76 9.04
CA THR A 177 8.65 -1.37 10.45
C THR A 177 7.32 -0.69 10.77
N TYR A 178 6.88 0.26 9.94
CA TYR A 178 5.58 0.92 10.10
C TYR A 178 4.43 -0.08 10.08
N TYR A 179 4.43 -0.99 9.09
CA TYR A 179 3.41 -2.02 8.97
C TYR A 179 3.38 -2.91 10.21
N SER A 180 4.53 -3.38 10.68
CA SER A 180 4.61 -4.21 11.87
C SER A 180 4.16 -3.50 13.15
N LEU A 181 4.39 -2.19 13.29
CA LEU A 181 4.01 -1.43 14.49
C LEU A 181 2.50 -1.18 14.61
N LEU A 182 1.79 -1.07 13.47
CA LEU A 182 0.38 -0.66 13.46
C LEU A 182 -0.61 -1.72 12.98
N ASP A 183 -0.17 -2.72 12.20
CA ASP A 183 -1.03 -3.81 11.70
C ASP A 183 -0.82 -5.15 12.45
N ILE A 184 0.34 -5.40 13.05
CA ILE A 184 0.55 -6.61 13.85
C ILE A 184 0.14 -6.36 15.29
N SER A 185 -1.09 -6.76 15.61
CA SER A 185 -1.77 -6.69 16.91
C SER A 185 -0.92 -7.09 18.14
N TYR A 186 0.04 -8.00 18.02
CA TYR A 186 0.92 -8.42 19.13
C TYR A 186 1.95 -7.36 19.53
N ILE A 187 2.35 -6.49 18.59
CA ILE A 187 3.24 -5.33 18.81
C ILE A 187 2.42 -4.03 18.86
N GLY A 188 1.15 -4.11 18.44
CA GLY A 188 0.25 -3.00 18.20
C GLY A 188 0.18 -2.03 19.38
N VAL A 189 0.50 -0.77 19.09
CA VAL A 189 0.36 0.33 20.04
C VAL A 189 -1.10 0.42 20.48
N THR A 190 -1.38 0.34 21.78
CA THR A 190 -2.75 0.44 22.31
C THR A 190 -3.20 1.90 22.45
N SER A 191 -2.26 2.80 22.75
CA SER A 191 -2.52 4.23 22.93
C SER A 191 -2.88 4.94 21.62
N GLN A 192 -4.07 5.57 21.58
CA GLN A 192 -4.54 6.34 20.42
C GLN A 192 -3.65 7.54 20.11
N THR A 193 -3.18 8.26 21.14
CA THR A 193 -2.27 9.41 20.96
C THR A 193 -0.94 8.97 20.37
N LEU A 194 -0.41 7.81 20.80
CA LEU A 194 0.82 7.28 20.25
C LEU A 194 0.64 6.81 18.80
N LYS A 195 -0.50 6.20 18.45
CA LYS A 195 -0.86 5.90 17.03
C LYS A 195 -0.89 7.17 16.18
N GLN A 196 -1.49 8.24 16.67
CA GLN A 196 -1.55 9.54 15.98
C GLN A 196 -0.14 10.08 15.69
N TRP A 197 0.75 10.09 16.69
CA TRP A 197 2.13 10.53 16.52
C TRP A 197 2.93 9.66 15.55
N ILE A 198 2.78 8.33 15.61
CA ILE A 198 3.42 7.41 14.66
C ILE A 198 2.95 7.71 13.24
N VAL A 199 1.64 7.81 13.01
CA VAL A 199 1.08 8.04 11.66
C VAL A 199 1.56 9.37 11.10
N LEU A 200 1.52 10.46 11.89
CA LEU A 200 2.03 11.77 11.45
C LEU A 200 3.53 11.74 11.16
N GLY A 201 4.33 11.23 12.09
CA GLY A 201 5.77 11.14 11.96
C GLY A 201 6.18 10.29 10.76
N TYR A 202 5.50 9.15 10.56
CA TYR A 202 5.79 8.25 9.47
C TYR A 202 5.36 8.81 8.11
N LEU A 203 4.23 9.51 8.03
CA LEU A 203 3.79 10.21 6.81
C LEU A 203 4.82 11.24 6.36
N PHE A 204 5.35 12.03 7.28
CA PHE A 204 6.46 12.95 6.98
C PHE A 204 7.73 12.20 6.56
N LEU A 205 8.14 11.18 7.32
CA LEU A 205 9.35 10.41 7.07
C LEU A 205 9.33 9.72 5.69
N LEU A 206 8.23 9.04 5.35
CA LEU A 206 8.08 8.35 4.08
C LEU A 206 8.20 9.34 2.92
N PHE A 207 7.55 10.49 3.01
CA PHE A 207 7.62 11.51 1.96
C PHE A 207 9.01 12.08 1.79
N VAL A 208 9.71 12.37 2.88
CA VAL A 208 11.09 12.86 2.84
C VAL A 208 12.00 11.83 2.19
N LEU A 209 11.94 10.57 2.62
CA LEU A 209 12.78 9.50 2.07
C LEU A 209 12.54 9.27 0.57
N VAL A 210 11.27 9.18 0.15
CA VAL A 210 10.90 9.02 -1.26
C VAL A 210 11.33 10.23 -2.08
N THR A 211 11.19 11.45 -1.55
CA THR A 211 11.64 12.68 -2.23
C THR A 211 13.16 12.72 -2.39
N ILE A 212 13.92 12.33 -1.37
CA ILE A 212 15.40 12.28 -1.44
C ILE A 212 15.82 11.26 -2.50
N LEU A 213 15.24 10.06 -2.49
CA LEU A 213 15.48 9.02 -3.50
C LEU A 213 15.18 9.53 -4.91
N ASP A 214 14.02 10.13 -5.12
CA ASP A 214 13.60 10.65 -6.43
C ASP A 214 14.51 11.78 -6.91
N ARG A 215 14.89 12.72 -6.03
CA ARG A 215 15.84 13.80 -6.38
C ARG A 215 17.22 13.24 -6.72
N TRP A 216 17.72 12.27 -5.97
CA TRP A 216 18.98 11.59 -6.27
C TRP A 216 18.95 10.88 -7.63
N ALA A 217 17.84 10.20 -7.95
CA ALA A 217 17.64 9.56 -9.24
C ALA A 217 17.64 10.59 -10.39
N LYS A 218 16.97 11.73 -10.20
CA LYS A 218 16.85 12.79 -11.22
C LYS A 218 18.12 13.60 -11.48
N ARG A 219 18.94 13.87 -10.46
CA ARG A 219 20.16 14.73 -10.54
C ARG A 219 21.19 14.31 -11.60
N THR A 220 21.08 13.14 -12.19
CA THR A 220 22.07 12.61 -13.15
C THR A 220 21.53 12.51 -14.58
N VAL A 221 20.20 12.47 -14.75
CA VAL A 221 19.60 12.57 -16.09
C VAL A 221 20.00 13.91 -16.74
N THR A 222 20.10 14.97 -15.95
CA THR A 222 20.57 16.28 -16.40
C THR A 222 22.08 16.38 -16.60
N LYS A 223 22.92 15.60 -15.89
CA LYS A 223 24.38 15.59 -16.13
C LYS A 223 24.77 14.80 -17.38
N ASN A 224 24.05 13.74 -17.71
CA ASN A 224 24.33 12.93 -18.90
C ASN A 224 23.72 13.51 -20.20
N ALA A 225 22.87 14.54 -20.11
CA ALA A 225 22.31 15.23 -21.28
C ALA A 225 23.14 16.45 -21.72
N LEU A 226 24.24 16.73 -21.02
CA LEU A 226 25.16 17.85 -21.26
C LEU A 226 26.53 17.40 -21.80
N PHE A 227 26.65 16.13 -22.20
CA PHE A 227 27.83 15.57 -22.87
C PHE A 227 27.40 14.86 -24.15
#